data_AF-A0A7G8BXM8-F1
#
_entry.id   AF-A0A7G8BXM8-F1
#
_cell.length_a   1.000
_cell.length_b   1.000
_cell.length_c   1.000
_cell.angle_alpha   90.00
_cell.angle_beta   90.00
_cell.angle_gamma   90.00
#
_symmetry.space_group_name_H-M   'P 1'
#
loop_
_entity.id
_entity.type
_entity.pdbx_description
1 polymer ?
#
loop_
_entity_poly.entity_id
_entity_poly.type
_entity_poly.pdbx_seq_one_letter_code
_entity_poly.pdbx_strand_id
1 'polypeptide(L)'
;MPTPQKSLPAKKQPKPPTKPKPGNPKTPPSLPKTSNPIFGQPAPSPDPTGFKNPVTDQKDVGLQVVEAVPQPVNGAVEPVLTLAQVYGSQGTTIVSNIQKAGQIVFHSVGDTGSAKGPATQSLVADKMVTDFSETNSADVPSFFFHLGDLVYYFGESSYYYDQFFEPYRLYPAPIVAIPGNHDGVVYATDPEATLTAFLRNFCAPSFGLSPDAGGLLRSTMIQPGVYFTFDCPFVRILGLYSNVLEDPGVISDQSGTYKTLDSRQVDFLTAALKRVKSDNFTGAVIIAVHHPPFTGGSVHGGSPQMLADIDSACKSAGVWPHAVFSGHAHNYQRFTRTINNLQIPFLVAGSGGHSPLSNMRSAYRTPYKIDNTLTLENYNTIEYGYMRVVVNATTLRIEFHTAASTGVGKTPIDSVSIDLATHIIAG
;
A
#
# COMPACT_ATOMS: atom_id res chain seq x y z
N MET A 1 18.53 -78.36 -55.76
CA MET A 1 18.25 -76.92 -55.59
C MET A 1 16.82 -76.75 -55.10
N PRO A 2 16.59 -76.26 -53.88
CA PRO A 2 15.27 -75.87 -53.43
C PRO A 2 15.13 -74.34 -53.30
N THR A 3 14.02 -73.88 -53.85
CA THR A 3 13.44 -72.52 -53.91
C THR A 3 12.77 -72.11 -52.57
N PRO A 4 12.26 -70.88 -52.39
CA PRO A 4 12.66 -69.93 -51.36
C PRO A 4 11.82 -69.94 -50.08
N GLN A 5 12.41 -69.38 -49.02
CA GLN A 5 11.80 -69.17 -47.69
C GLN A 5 10.53 -68.30 -47.72
N LYS A 6 9.50 -68.77 -47.03
CA LYS A 6 8.30 -68.00 -46.66
C LYS A 6 8.67 -66.92 -45.62
N SER A 7 8.32 -65.67 -45.88
CA SER A 7 8.38 -64.57 -44.90
C SER A 7 7.25 -64.69 -43.89
N LEU A 8 7.59 -64.54 -42.60
CA LEU A 8 6.64 -64.44 -41.50
C LEU A 8 6.07 -63.00 -41.42
N PRO A 9 4.80 -62.81 -41.03
CA PRO A 9 4.21 -61.49 -40.90
C PRO A 9 4.79 -60.73 -39.70
N ALA A 10 5.06 -59.43 -39.90
CA ALA A 10 5.56 -58.54 -38.87
C ALA A 10 4.56 -58.38 -37.71
N LYS A 11 5.02 -58.63 -36.48
CA LYS A 11 4.29 -58.31 -35.24
C LYS A 11 4.13 -56.80 -35.13
N LYS A 12 2.88 -56.31 -35.07
CA LYS A 12 2.57 -54.91 -34.73
C LYS A 12 3.01 -54.63 -33.29
N GLN A 13 3.85 -53.61 -33.10
CA GLN A 13 4.16 -53.06 -31.78
C GLN A 13 2.90 -52.44 -31.15
N PRO A 14 2.67 -52.61 -29.83
CA PRO A 14 1.58 -51.95 -29.13
C PRO A 14 1.83 -50.43 -29.07
N LYS A 15 0.79 -49.64 -29.34
CA LYS A 15 0.82 -48.18 -29.19
C LYS A 15 1.08 -47.82 -27.71
N PRO A 16 1.90 -46.79 -27.41
CA PRO A 16 2.07 -46.31 -26.05
C PRO A 16 0.74 -45.74 -25.52
N PRO A 17 0.48 -45.86 -24.21
CA PRO A 17 -0.75 -45.34 -23.61
C PRO A 17 -0.81 -43.82 -23.79
N THR A 18 -1.92 -43.34 -24.34
CA THR A 18 -2.23 -41.91 -24.42
C THR A 18 -2.37 -41.35 -23.02
N LYS A 19 -1.45 -40.48 -22.60
CA LYS A 19 -1.60 -39.67 -21.39
C LYS A 19 -2.93 -38.88 -21.48
N PRO A 20 -3.73 -38.80 -20.40
CA PRO A 20 -4.90 -37.94 -20.39
C PRO A 20 -4.46 -36.50 -20.67
N LYS A 21 -5.16 -35.81 -21.56
CA LYS A 21 -4.98 -34.37 -21.76
C LYS A 21 -5.15 -33.68 -20.40
N PRO A 22 -4.30 -32.71 -20.04
CA PRO A 22 -4.57 -31.84 -18.90
C PRO A 22 -5.96 -31.24 -19.11
N GLY A 23 -6.87 -31.45 -18.15
CA GLY A 23 -8.14 -30.74 -18.16
C GLY A 23 -7.84 -29.25 -18.11
N ASN A 24 -8.60 -28.45 -18.87
CA ASN A 24 -8.60 -27.00 -18.69
C ASN A 24 -8.75 -26.70 -17.19
N PRO A 25 -7.98 -25.76 -16.62
CA PRO A 25 -8.20 -25.30 -15.26
C PRO A 25 -9.69 -24.99 -15.11
N LYS A 26 -10.38 -25.66 -14.20
CA LYS A 26 -11.75 -25.28 -13.85
C LYS A 26 -11.66 -23.83 -13.38
N THR A 27 -12.32 -22.94 -14.09
CA THR A 27 -12.52 -21.57 -13.61
C THR A 27 -13.09 -21.68 -12.20
N PRO A 28 -12.47 -21.09 -11.17
CA PRO A 28 -13.06 -21.05 -9.84
C PRO A 28 -14.49 -20.54 -9.95
N PRO A 29 -15.45 -21.06 -9.17
CA PRO A 29 -16.81 -20.52 -9.15
C PRO A 29 -16.72 -19.01 -8.95
N SER A 30 -17.39 -18.23 -9.80
CA SER A 30 -17.42 -16.78 -9.63
C SER A 30 -18.10 -16.48 -8.30
N LEU A 31 -17.33 -15.95 -7.34
CA LEU A 31 -17.87 -15.51 -6.07
C LEU A 31 -18.89 -14.38 -6.31
N PRO A 32 -19.91 -14.22 -5.44
CA PRO A 32 -20.97 -13.23 -5.66
C PRO A 32 -20.38 -11.81 -5.77
N LYS A 33 -20.70 -11.12 -6.87
CA LYS A 33 -20.44 -9.69 -7.02
C LYS A 33 -21.51 -8.92 -6.24
N THR A 34 -21.09 -7.94 -5.46
CA THR A 34 -22.02 -7.09 -4.70
C THR A 34 -21.90 -5.64 -5.18
N SER A 35 -23.01 -4.90 -5.13
CA SER A 35 -22.99 -3.45 -5.36
C SER A 35 -22.48 -2.68 -4.14
N ASN A 36 -22.50 -3.32 -2.96
CA ASN A 36 -22.07 -2.74 -1.70
C ASN A 36 -20.90 -3.53 -1.12
N PRO A 37 -19.79 -2.86 -0.79
CA PRO A 37 -18.66 -3.49 -0.14
C PRO A 37 -18.98 -3.83 1.32
N ILE A 38 -18.32 -4.88 1.81
CA ILE A 38 -18.26 -5.25 3.23
C ILE A 38 -16.83 -4.98 3.68
N PHE A 39 -16.65 -4.23 4.77
CA PHE A 39 -15.31 -3.89 5.28
C PHE A 39 -14.94 -4.72 6.51
N GLY A 40 -15.75 -4.67 7.57
CA GLY A 40 -15.60 -5.53 8.74
C GLY A 40 -16.35 -6.84 8.58
N GLN A 41 -15.88 -7.88 9.26
CA GLN A 41 -16.56 -9.15 9.41
C GLN A 41 -17.80 -8.95 10.31
N PRO A 42 -19.03 -9.19 9.83
CA PRO A 42 -20.25 -8.93 10.61
C PRO A 42 -20.35 -9.71 11.92
N ALA A 43 -19.82 -10.93 11.92
CA ALA A 43 -19.71 -11.80 13.07
C ALA A 43 -18.25 -12.25 13.19
N PRO A 44 -17.41 -11.54 13.97
CA PRO A 44 -16.00 -11.85 14.06
C PRO A 44 -15.77 -13.17 14.80
N SER A 45 -14.76 -13.92 14.34
CA SER A 45 -14.22 -15.06 15.07
C SER A 45 -13.40 -14.59 16.27
N PRO A 46 -13.11 -15.48 17.24
CA PRO A 46 -12.11 -15.21 18.28
C PRO A 46 -10.77 -14.79 17.69
N ASP A 47 -9.95 -14.15 18.52
CA ASP A 47 -8.63 -13.69 18.10
C ASP A 47 -7.72 -14.85 17.71
N PRO A 48 -6.96 -14.71 16.61
CA PRO A 48 -6.10 -15.76 16.13
C PRO A 48 -4.91 -15.93 17.07
N THR A 49 -4.60 -17.18 17.39
CA THR A 49 -3.41 -17.52 18.19
C THR A 49 -2.19 -17.83 17.31
N GLY A 50 -2.36 -17.83 15.97
CA GLY A 50 -1.32 -18.15 14.99
C GLY A 50 -1.91 -18.21 13.58
N PHE A 51 -1.03 -18.33 12.58
CA PHE A 51 -1.42 -18.39 11.18
C PHE A 51 -1.99 -19.75 10.77
N LYS A 52 -2.99 -19.73 9.88
CA LYS A 52 -3.53 -20.92 9.22
C LYS A 52 -2.63 -21.43 8.11
N ASN A 53 -2.03 -20.51 7.36
CA ASN A 53 -1.05 -20.73 6.31
C ASN A 53 0.25 -20.00 6.71
N PRO A 54 1.07 -20.60 7.59
CA PRO A 54 2.36 -20.02 7.94
C PRO A 54 3.21 -19.79 6.70
N VAL A 55 4.02 -18.74 6.74
CA VAL A 55 4.98 -18.43 5.68
C VAL A 55 6.02 -19.54 5.62
N THR A 56 6.39 -20.01 4.42
CA THR A 56 7.28 -21.18 4.23
C THR A 56 8.49 -20.96 3.33
N ASP A 57 8.54 -19.81 2.68
CA ASP A 57 9.48 -19.41 1.64
C ASP A 57 10.53 -18.40 2.14
N GLN A 58 10.66 -18.19 3.46
CA GLN A 58 11.57 -17.18 4.04
C GLN A 58 13.04 -17.34 3.66
N LYS A 59 13.40 -18.55 3.19
CA LYS A 59 14.74 -18.92 2.76
C LYS A 59 14.98 -18.64 1.26
N ASP A 60 13.92 -18.43 0.50
CA ASP A 60 14.00 -18.15 -0.92
C ASP A 60 14.50 -16.71 -1.13
N VAL A 61 15.09 -16.45 -2.30
CA VAL A 61 15.76 -15.19 -2.58
C VAL A 61 15.01 -14.47 -3.70
N GLY A 62 14.50 -13.29 -3.37
CA GLY A 62 13.84 -12.41 -4.34
C GLY A 62 14.77 -12.02 -5.47
N LEU A 63 14.24 -12.01 -6.68
CA LEU A 63 14.95 -11.56 -7.86
C LEU A 63 15.29 -10.07 -7.69
N GLN A 64 16.58 -9.74 -7.81
CA GLN A 64 17.10 -8.37 -7.64
C GLN A 64 16.98 -7.57 -8.94
N VAL A 65 15.77 -7.54 -9.49
CA VAL A 65 15.45 -6.85 -10.75
C VAL A 65 14.13 -6.09 -10.60
N VAL A 66 14.02 -4.97 -11.30
CA VAL A 66 12.73 -4.27 -11.38
C VAL A 66 11.74 -5.06 -12.23
N GLU A 67 10.47 -4.99 -11.85
CA GLU A 67 9.36 -5.61 -12.55
C GLU A 67 8.56 -4.61 -13.39
N ALA A 68 7.88 -5.10 -14.42
CA ALA A 68 7.03 -4.24 -15.24
C ALA A 68 5.87 -3.66 -14.40
N VAL A 69 5.64 -2.36 -14.51
CA VAL A 69 4.48 -1.72 -13.88
C VAL A 69 3.23 -2.07 -14.70
N PRO A 70 2.16 -2.63 -14.13
CA PRO A 70 0.91 -2.87 -14.84
C PRO A 70 0.28 -1.56 -15.34
N GLN A 71 -0.41 -1.61 -16.48
CA GLN A 71 -1.23 -0.49 -16.93
C GLN A 71 -2.47 -0.37 -16.03
N PRO A 72 -2.90 0.85 -15.67
CA PRO A 72 -4.14 1.06 -14.97
C PRO A 72 -5.33 0.75 -15.89
N VAL A 73 -6.50 0.64 -15.28
CA VAL A 73 -7.77 0.46 -15.98
C VAL A 73 -7.91 1.49 -17.10
N ASN A 74 -8.21 1.01 -18.30
CA ASN A 74 -8.32 1.78 -19.55
C ASN A 74 -7.04 2.52 -19.99
N GLY A 75 -5.88 2.25 -19.39
CA GLY A 75 -4.62 2.93 -19.72
C GLY A 75 -4.66 4.44 -19.45
N ALA A 76 -5.45 4.87 -18.47
CA ALA A 76 -5.58 6.28 -18.10
C ALA A 76 -4.22 6.83 -17.65
N VAL A 77 -3.85 8.03 -18.13
CA VAL A 77 -2.66 8.75 -17.64
C VAL A 77 -2.81 9.08 -16.16
N GLU A 78 -3.97 9.62 -15.77
CA GLU A 78 -4.36 9.78 -14.38
C GLU A 78 -5.52 8.84 -14.04
N PRO A 79 -5.24 7.63 -13.51
CA PRO A 79 -6.29 6.79 -12.96
C PRO A 79 -6.76 7.38 -11.63
N VAL A 80 -8.06 7.66 -11.53
CA VAL A 80 -8.67 8.30 -10.36
C VAL A 80 -9.67 7.35 -9.71
N LEU A 81 -9.57 7.21 -8.39
CA LEU A 81 -10.54 6.57 -7.52
C LEU A 81 -11.11 7.62 -6.57
N THR A 82 -12.42 7.66 -6.38
CA THR A 82 -13.06 8.59 -5.44
C THR A 82 -13.49 7.89 -4.16
N LEU A 83 -13.55 8.62 -3.05
CA LEU A 83 -14.11 8.12 -1.80
C LEU A 83 -15.55 7.61 -1.97
N ALA A 84 -16.35 8.26 -2.82
CA ALA A 84 -17.71 7.81 -3.09
C ALA A 84 -17.73 6.42 -3.75
N GLN A 85 -16.83 6.16 -4.71
CA GLN A 85 -16.77 4.86 -5.38
C GLN A 85 -16.41 3.73 -4.42
N VAL A 86 -15.44 3.93 -3.52
CA VAL A 86 -15.04 2.88 -2.56
C VAL A 86 -16.12 2.50 -1.56
N TYR A 87 -17.12 3.37 -1.34
CA TYR A 87 -18.26 3.10 -0.46
C TYR A 87 -19.49 2.54 -1.19
N GLY A 88 -19.41 2.30 -2.51
CA GLY A 88 -20.52 1.78 -3.31
C GLY A 88 -21.75 2.69 -3.22
N SER A 89 -22.95 2.11 -3.02
CA SER A 89 -24.19 2.90 -3.00
C SER A 89 -24.29 3.93 -1.87
N GLN A 90 -23.48 3.81 -0.80
CA GLN A 90 -23.47 4.75 0.32
C GLN A 90 -22.55 5.95 0.09
N GLY A 91 -21.76 5.93 -0.99
CA GLY A 91 -20.68 6.89 -1.22
C GLY A 91 -21.11 8.35 -1.23
N THR A 92 -22.19 8.69 -1.94
CA THR A 92 -22.69 10.07 -2.01
C THR A 92 -23.10 10.60 -0.63
N THR A 93 -23.77 9.76 0.18
CA THR A 93 -24.19 10.13 1.54
C THR A 93 -22.99 10.35 2.45
N ILE A 94 -22.01 9.45 2.41
CA ILE A 94 -20.80 9.55 3.23
C ILE A 94 -20.00 10.80 2.87
N VAL A 95 -19.76 11.04 1.58
CA VAL A 95 -19.07 12.25 1.11
C VAL A 95 -19.80 13.52 1.53
N SER A 96 -21.14 13.56 1.42
CA SER A 96 -21.93 14.71 1.87
C SER A 96 -21.80 14.95 3.37
N ASN A 97 -21.78 13.89 4.19
CA ASN A 97 -21.62 14.00 5.63
C ASN A 97 -20.24 14.53 6.02
N ILE A 98 -19.17 14.05 5.36
CA ILE A 98 -17.81 14.55 5.56
C ILE A 98 -17.71 16.04 5.21
N GLN A 99 -18.28 16.44 4.06
CA GLN A 99 -18.30 17.85 3.65
C GLN A 99 -19.04 18.73 4.66
N LYS A 100 -20.19 18.28 5.17
CA LYS A 100 -20.95 18.99 6.21
C LYS A 100 -20.20 19.07 7.54
N ALA A 101 -19.47 18.01 7.90
CA ALA A 101 -18.64 17.98 9.09
C ALA A 101 -17.41 18.91 8.98
N GLY A 102 -17.00 19.28 7.76
CA GLY A 102 -15.87 20.18 7.52
C GLY A 102 -14.50 19.53 7.70
N GLN A 103 -14.44 18.22 7.92
CA GLN A 103 -13.23 17.47 8.24
C GLN A 103 -13.33 16.03 7.74
N ILE A 104 -12.21 15.47 7.30
CA ILE A 104 -12.01 14.04 7.08
C ILE A 104 -10.87 13.53 7.97
N VAL A 105 -11.04 12.32 8.49
CA VAL A 105 -9.99 11.60 9.23
C VAL A 105 -9.70 10.29 8.49
N PHE A 106 -8.45 9.85 8.45
CA PHE A 106 -8.09 8.54 7.93
C PHE A 106 -6.82 7.99 8.60
N HIS A 107 -6.60 6.68 8.48
CA HIS A 107 -5.37 6.04 8.95
C HIS A 107 -4.38 5.84 7.80
N SER A 108 -3.08 5.80 8.12
CA SER A 108 -2.05 5.42 7.16
C SER A 108 -0.82 4.82 7.84
N VAL A 109 -0.34 3.70 7.30
CA VAL A 109 0.84 2.93 7.76
C VAL A 109 1.17 1.89 6.68
N GLY A 110 2.43 1.49 6.56
CA GLY A 110 2.90 0.38 5.73
C GLY A 110 3.45 -0.77 6.57
N ASP A 111 3.93 -1.82 5.92
CA ASP A 111 4.74 -2.87 6.56
C ASP A 111 3.92 -3.55 7.67
N THR A 112 2.69 -3.89 7.32
CA THR A 112 1.74 -4.47 8.28
C THR A 112 1.77 -5.98 8.24
N GLY A 113 2.05 -6.58 7.06
CA GLY A 113 2.17 -8.01 6.92
C GLY A 113 3.21 -8.58 7.89
N SER A 114 3.00 -9.83 8.29
CA SER A 114 3.84 -10.49 9.29
C SER A 114 4.23 -11.88 8.84
N ALA A 115 5.51 -12.16 8.97
CA ALA A 115 6.08 -13.49 8.72
C ALA A 115 6.07 -14.41 9.95
N LYS A 116 5.85 -13.85 11.14
CA LYS A 116 6.06 -14.56 12.42
C LYS A 116 4.77 -14.94 13.11
N GLY A 117 3.67 -14.24 12.82
CA GLY A 117 2.40 -14.44 13.48
C GLY A 117 1.62 -13.13 13.66
N PRO A 118 0.35 -13.22 14.07
CA PRO A 118 -0.58 -12.10 13.97
C PRO A 118 -0.42 -11.07 15.09
N ALA A 119 0.32 -11.37 16.16
CA ALA A 119 0.27 -10.61 17.41
C ALA A 119 0.58 -9.11 17.26
N THR A 120 1.70 -8.76 16.62
CA THR A 120 2.14 -7.36 16.45
C THR A 120 1.26 -6.60 15.47
N GLN A 121 0.84 -7.26 14.39
CA GLN A 121 -0.08 -6.67 13.40
C GLN A 121 -1.48 -6.45 13.99
N SER A 122 -2.00 -7.44 14.73
CA SER A 122 -3.31 -7.34 15.40
C SER A 122 -3.30 -6.22 16.44
N LEU A 123 -2.20 -6.03 17.18
CA LEU A 123 -2.07 -4.92 18.11
C LEU A 123 -2.30 -3.55 17.42
N VAL A 124 -1.71 -3.34 16.25
CA VAL A 124 -1.89 -2.11 15.46
C VAL A 124 -3.31 -2.01 14.90
N ALA A 125 -3.84 -3.09 14.33
CA ALA A 125 -5.18 -3.15 13.78
C ALA A 125 -6.27 -2.87 14.84
N ASP A 126 -6.16 -3.49 16.01
CA ASP A 126 -7.07 -3.31 17.13
C ASP A 126 -7.02 -1.88 17.66
N LYS A 127 -5.82 -1.29 17.75
CA LYS A 127 -5.67 0.10 18.15
C LYS A 127 -6.36 1.04 17.17
N MET A 128 -6.18 0.85 15.87
CA MET A 128 -6.92 1.59 14.83
C MET A 128 -8.43 1.41 14.94
N VAL A 129 -8.93 0.24 15.32
CA VAL A 129 -10.38 0.01 15.51
C VAL A 129 -10.94 0.88 16.65
N THR A 130 -10.14 1.19 17.68
CA THR A 130 -10.61 2.06 18.78
C THR A 130 -10.92 3.51 18.36
N ASP A 131 -10.39 3.96 17.22
CA ASP A 131 -10.65 5.29 16.67
C ASP A 131 -12.02 5.39 15.98
N PHE A 132 -12.77 4.29 15.83
CA PHE A 132 -14.15 4.32 15.33
C PHE A 132 -15.18 4.64 16.42
N SER A 133 -14.75 4.71 17.68
CA SER A 133 -15.59 5.07 18.83
C SER A 133 -15.29 6.49 19.31
N GLU A 134 -15.50 7.48 18.44
CA GLU A 134 -15.37 8.90 18.80
C GLU A 134 -16.70 9.53 19.20
N THR A 135 -16.64 10.47 20.15
CA THR A 135 -17.82 11.26 20.54
C THR A 135 -18.26 12.19 19.41
N ASN A 136 -17.30 12.76 18.68
CA ASN A 136 -17.55 13.59 17.52
C ASN A 136 -17.44 12.74 16.25
N SER A 137 -18.52 12.66 15.48
CA SER A 137 -18.54 11.89 14.22
C SER A 137 -17.54 12.41 13.18
N ALA A 138 -17.13 13.69 13.26
CA ALA A 138 -16.12 14.26 12.36
C ALA A 138 -14.70 13.73 12.64
N ASP A 139 -14.48 13.11 13.80
CA ASP A 139 -13.20 12.55 14.21
C ASP A 139 -13.08 11.05 13.89
N VAL A 140 -14.18 10.41 13.43
CA VAL A 140 -14.21 9.01 13.04
C VAL A 140 -13.47 8.81 11.70
N PRO A 141 -12.51 7.87 11.62
CA PRO A 141 -11.79 7.57 10.39
C PRO A 141 -12.72 7.13 9.25
N SER A 142 -12.45 7.64 8.05
CA SER A 142 -13.22 7.37 6.83
C SER A 142 -12.60 6.27 5.97
N PHE A 143 -11.32 5.97 6.12
CA PHE A 143 -10.61 4.89 5.43
C PHE A 143 -9.23 4.65 6.06
N PHE A 144 -8.56 3.59 5.61
CA PHE A 144 -7.13 3.34 5.81
C PHE A 144 -6.42 3.37 4.45
N PHE A 145 -5.42 4.24 4.30
CA PHE A 145 -4.50 4.26 3.16
C PHE A 145 -3.20 3.53 3.51
N HIS A 146 -3.09 2.27 3.08
CA HIS A 146 -1.95 1.40 3.33
C HIS A 146 -0.76 1.76 2.43
N LEU A 147 0.43 1.87 3.02
CA LEU A 147 1.64 2.34 2.35
C LEU A 147 2.49 1.20 1.76
N GLY A 148 1.89 0.08 1.38
CA GLY A 148 2.61 -1.10 0.87
C GLY A 148 3.12 -2.06 1.93
N ASP A 149 3.57 -3.22 1.46
CA ASP A 149 3.98 -4.39 2.23
C ASP A 149 2.85 -4.93 3.10
N LEU A 150 1.78 -5.32 2.42
CA LEU A 150 0.63 -5.97 3.04
C LEU A 150 0.94 -7.42 3.41
N VAL A 151 1.77 -8.10 2.60
CA VAL A 151 2.07 -9.51 2.74
C VAL A 151 3.56 -9.77 2.57
N TYR A 152 4.15 -10.48 3.53
CA TYR A 152 5.52 -10.97 3.50
C TYR A 152 5.54 -12.50 3.27
N TYR A 153 6.54 -13.07 2.59
CA TYR A 153 7.71 -12.39 2.01
C TYR A 153 7.60 -12.06 0.53
N PHE A 154 6.78 -12.76 -0.24
CA PHE A 154 6.72 -12.61 -1.72
C PHE A 154 5.33 -12.24 -2.24
N GLY A 155 4.48 -11.64 -1.40
CA GLY A 155 3.18 -11.11 -1.86
C GLY A 155 2.19 -12.17 -2.35
N GLU A 156 2.48 -13.45 -2.08
CA GLU A 156 1.69 -14.58 -2.58
C GLU A 156 0.27 -14.61 -2.02
N SER A 157 -0.65 -15.08 -2.85
CA SER A 157 -2.06 -15.22 -2.50
C SER A 157 -2.32 -16.11 -1.29
N SER A 158 -1.47 -17.11 -1.07
CA SER A 158 -1.55 -18.09 0.02
C SER A 158 -1.54 -17.45 1.42
N TYR A 159 -0.86 -16.31 1.56
CA TYR A 159 -0.63 -15.63 2.84
C TYR A 159 -1.59 -14.48 3.13
N TYR A 160 -2.38 -14.05 2.14
CA TYR A 160 -3.33 -12.93 2.29
C TYR A 160 -4.36 -13.16 3.39
N TYR A 161 -4.77 -14.42 3.62
CA TYR A 161 -5.70 -14.72 4.71
C TYR A 161 -5.14 -14.25 6.05
N ASP A 162 -3.95 -14.73 6.40
CA ASP A 162 -3.33 -14.52 7.71
C ASP A 162 -2.74 -13.12 7.87
N GLN A 163 -2.27 -12.51 6.78
CA GLN A 163 -1.53 -11.25 6.83
C GLN A 163 -2.35 -10.03 6.39
N PHE A 164 -3.55 -10.21 5.85
CA PHE A 164 -4.40 -9.07 5.48
C PHE A 164 -5.85 -9.26 5.93
N PHE A 165 -6.51 -10.36 5.54
CA PHE A 165 -7.93 -10.50 5.84
C PHE A 165 -8.22 -10.72 7.33
N GLU A 166 -7.46 -11.57 7.99
CA GLU A 166 -7.66 -11.92 9.40
C GLU A 166 -7.33 -10.76 10.36
N PRO A 167 -6.17 -10.07 10.26
CA PRO A 167 -5.81 -8.98 11.17
C PRO A 167 -6.77 -7.78 11.06
N TYR A 168 -7.26 -7.51 9.85
CA TYR A 168 -8.19 -6.40 9.58
C TYR A 168 -9.66 -6.83 9.57
N ARG A 169 -10.01 -8.01 10.10
CA ARG A 169 -11.40 -8.50 10.12
C ARG A 169 -12.34 -7.58 10.91
N LEU A 170 -11.84 -6.81 11.87
CA LEU A 170 -12.64 -5.87 12.66
C LEU A 170 -12.61 -4.43 12.13
N TYR A 171 -11.73 -4.10 11.19
CA TYR A 171 -11.59 -2.74 10.67
C TYR A 171 -12.80 -2.35 9.80
N PRO A 172 -13.66 -1.40 10.21
CA PRO A 172 -15.00 -1.25 9.64
C PRO A 172 -15.09 -0.33 8.41
N ALA A 173 -13.95 0.13 7.89
CA ALA A 173 -13.87 1.07 6.78
C ALA A 173 -13.05 0.52 5.58
N PRO A 174 -13.12 1.17 4.40
CA PRO A 174 -12.30 0.78 3.26
C PRO A 174 -10.82 0.81 3.58
N ILE A 175 -10.09 -0.17 3.06
CA ILE A 175 -8.62 -0.17 3.05
C ILE A 175 -8.21 -0.02 1.59
N VAL A 176 -7.56 1.09 1.26
CA VAL A 176 -6.99 1.35 -0.07
C VAL A 176 -5.47 1.28 0.08
N ALA A 177 -4.73 0.82 -0.92
CA ALA A 177 -3.30 0.57 -0.80
C ALA A 177 -2.51 0.98 -2.05
N ILE A 178 -1.25 1.37 -1.85
CA ILE A 178 -0.19 1.19 -2.85
C ILE A 178 0.57 -0.11 -2.53
N PRO A 179 1.19 -0.79 -3.50
CA PRO A 179 2.06 -1.93 -3.21
C PRO A 179 3.43 -1.47 -2.74
N GLY A 180 4.03 -2.26 -1.86
CA GLY A 180 5.45 -2.22 -1.51
C GLY A 180 6.26 -3.24 -2.30
N ASN A 181 7.54 -3.39 -1.97
CA ASN A 181 8.40 -4.35 -2.65
C ASN A 181 7.97 -5.79 -2.35
N HIS A 182 7.58 -6.09 -1.12
CA HIS A 182 7.17 -7.44 -0.74
C HIS A 182 5.86 -7.88 -1.41
N ASP A 183 5.01 -6.95 -1.82
CA ASP A 183 3.78 -7.28 -2.56
C ASP A 183 4.02 -7.69 -4.02
N GLY A 184 5.20 -7.39 -4.57
CA GLY A 184 5.53 -7.61 -5.98
C GLY A 184 6.78 -8.43 -6.24
N VAL A 185 7.69 -8.55 -5.28
CA VAL A 185 8.92 -9.34 -5.44
C VAL A 185 8.58 -10.82 -5.62
N VAL A 186 9.27 -11.45 -6.56
CA VAL A 186 9.16 -12.89 -6.84
C VAL A 186 10.53 -13.54 -6.73
N TYR A 187 10.56 -14.87 -6.58
CA TYR A 187 11.78 -15.67 -6.59
C TYR A 187 11.85 -16.61 -7.81
N ALA A 188 12.97 -17.31 -7.99
CA ALA A 188 13.26 -18.04 -9.24
C ALA A 188 12.24 -19.15 -9.60
N THR A 189 11.55 -19.70 -8.61
CA THR A 189 10.53 -20.76 -8.78
C THR A 189 9.21 -20.38 -8.12
N ASP A 190 8.94 -19.08 -8.06
CA ASP A 190 7.70 -18.54 -7.50
C ASP A 190 6.48 -19.14 -8.22
N PRO A 191 5.46 -19.62 -7.49
CA PRO A 191 4.24 -20.13 -8.09
C PRO A 191 3.37 -19.03 -8.72
N GLU A 192 3.59 -17.77 -8.38
CA GLU A 192 2.81 -16.62 -8.84
C GLU A 192 3.68 -15.59 -9.58
N ALA A 193 3.03 -14.83 -10.47
CA ALA A 193 3.67 -13.68 -11.09
C ALA A 193 3.58 -12.48 -10.13
N THR A 194 4.51 -11.52 -10.30
CA THR A 194 4.52 -10.24 -9.57
C THR A 194 3.12 -9.61 -9.46
N LEU A 195 2.76 -9.14 -8.27
CA LEU A 195 1.50 -8.43 -7.96
C LEU A 195 0.21 -9.24 -8.17
N THR A 196 0.26 -10.54 -8.46
CA THR A 196 -0.95 -11.35 -8.77
C THR A 196 -2.03 -11.21 -7.70
N ALA A 197 -1.66 -11.39 -6.43
CA ALA A 197 -2.60 -11.28 -5.31
C ALA A 197 -3.03 -9.83 -5.06
N PHE A 198 -2.10 -8.87 -5.16
CA PHE A 198 -2.41 -7.44 -4.98
C PHE A 198 -3.47 -6.98 -5.99
N LEU A 199 -3.26 -7.25 -7.28
CA LEU A 199 -4.19 -6.87 -8.34
C LEU A 199 -5.57 -7.49 -8.14
N ARG A 200 -5.63 -8.74 -7.68
CA ARG A 200 -6.90 -9.42 -7.43
C ARG A 200 -7.65 -8.86 -6.22
N ASN A 201 -6.95 -8.51 -5.15
CA ASN A 201 -7.58 -8.07 -3.90
C ASN A 201 -7.85 -6.57 -3.88
N PHE A 202 -7.01 -5.76 -4.51
CA PHE A 202 -7.10 -4.29 -4.47
C PHE A 202 -7.61 -3.66 -5.76
N CYS A 203 -7.33 -4.27 -6.91
CA CYS A 203 -7.66 -3.74 -8.24
C CYS A 203 -8.73 -4.56 -8.96
N ALA A 204 -9.67 -5.15 -8.22
CA ALA A 204 -10.75 -5.93 -8.81
C ALA A 204 -11.68 -5.04 -9.64
N PRO A 205 -12.29 -5.55 -10.72
CA PRO A 205 -13.21 -4.76 -11.55
C PRO A 205 -14.53 -4.38 -10.83
N SER A 206 -14.83 -5.03 -9.70
CA SER A 206 -16.01 -4.79 -8.87
C SER A 206 -15.78 -5.34 -7.46
N PHE A 207 -16.56 -4.87 -6.49
CA PHE A 207 -16.59 -5.50 -5.17
C PHE A 207 -17.05 -6.97 -5.27
N GLY A 208 -16.40 -7.83 -4.50
CA GLY A 208 -16.74 -9.24 -4.39
C GLY A 208 -15.91 -9.91 -3.30
N LEU A 209 -16.18 -11.19 -3.06
CA LEU A 209 -15.34 -11.98 -2.15
C LEU A 209 -14.05 -12.37 -2.86
N SER A 210 -12.94 -12.37 -2.13
CA SER A 210 -11.67 -12.92 -2.61
C SER A 210 -11.55 -14.40 -2.27
N PRO A 211 -11.01 -15.24 -3.17
CA PRO A 211 -10.55 -16.58 -2.82
C PRO A 211 -9.56 -16.59 -1.65
N ASP A 212 -8.81 -15.50 -1.45
CA ASP A 212 -7.76 -15.42 -0.42
C ASP A 212 -8.30 -15.06 0.96
N ALA A 213 -9.59 -14.70 1.05
CA ALA A 213 -10.20 -14.26 2.28
C ALA A 213 -10.49 -15.42 3.26
N GLY A 214 -10.23 -16.68 2.87
CA GLY A 214 -10.40 -17.85 3.75
C GLY A 214 -11.79 -17.96 4.37
N GLY A 215 -12.82 -17.47 3.66
CA GLY A 215 -14.21 -17.42 4.12
C GLY A 215 -14.64 -16.14 4.83
N LEU A 216 -13.74 -15.18 5.07
CA LEU A 216 -14.09 -13.84 5.54
C LEU A 216 -14.82 -13.04 4.46
N LEU A 217 -15.67 -12.11 4.89
CA LEU A 217 -16.59 -11.40 4.02
C LEU A 217 -16.08 -10.04 3.55
N ARG A 218 -14.92 -9.57 4.04
CA ARG A 218 -14.31 -8.33 3.54
C ARG A 218 -14.18 -8.41 2.02
N SER A 219 -14.77 -7.43 1.34
CA SER A 219 -14.78 -7.37 -0.10
C SER A 219 -13.41 -6.95 -0.66
N THR A 220 -13.10 -7.43 -1.87
CA THR A 220 -12.04 -6.85 -2.70
C THR A 220 -12.29 -5.37 -2.94
N MET A 221 -11.24 -4.61 -3.21
CA MET A 221 -11.33 -3.21 -3.61
C MET A 221 -11.29 -3.04 -5.12
N ILE A 222 -11.58 -1.81 -5.56
CA ILE A 222 -11.78 -1.45 -6.97
C ILE A 222 -10.79 -0.38 -7.45
N GLN A 223 -9.57 -0.41 -6.93
CA GLN A 223 -8.53 0.51 -7.35
C GLN A 223 -8.31 0.40 -8.87
N PRO A 224 -8.12 1.53 -9.56
CA PRO A 224 -7.91 1.52 -11.00
C PRO A 224 -6.50 1.06 -11.38
N GLY A 225 -5.62 0.78 -10.43
CA GLY A 225 -4.25 0.33 -10.68
C GLY A 225 -3.41 0.32 -9.40
N VAL A 226 -2.13 0.00 -9.57
CA VAL A 226 -1.13 0.02 -8.47
C VAL A 226 -0.58 1.43 -8.18
N TYR A 227 -0.85 2.37 -9.07
CA TYR A 227 -0.65 3.80 -8.90
C TYR A 227 -1.94 4.50 -9.33
N PHE A 228 -2.37 5.50 -8.56
CA PHE A 228 -3.64 6.20 -8.77
C PHE A 228 -3.78 7.43 -7.88
N THR A 229 -4.64 8.35 -8.28
CA THR A 229 -5.11 9.43 -7.42
C THR A 229 -6.32 8.94 -6.63
N PHE A 230 -6.29 9.07 -5.30
CA PHE A 230 -7.44 8.91 -4.44
C PHE A 230 -8.05 10.27 -4.09
N ASP A 231 -9.18 10.59 -4.71
CA ASP A 231 -9.91 11.84 -4.55
C ASP A 231 -10.93 11.73 -3.40
N CYS A 232 -10.68 12.48 -2.33
CA CYS A 232 -11.56 12.57 -1.16
C CYS A 232 -11.98 14.03 -0.91
N PRO A 233 -13.03 14.28 -0.10
CA PRO A 233 -13.24 15.61 0.47
C PRO A 233 -11.99 16.08 1.22
N PHE A 234 -11.59 17.33 1.02
CA PHE A 234 -10.44 17.99 1.66
C PHE A 234 -9.05 17.42 1.36
N VAL A 235 -8.91 16.25 0.74
CA VAL A 235 -7.59 15.65 0.46
C VAL A 235 -7.56 14.89 -0.87
N ARG A 236 -6.45 15.04 -1.61
CA ARG A 236 -6.06 14.16 -2.72
C ARG A 236 -4.78 13.43 -2.37
N ILE A 237 -4.80 12.10 -2.45
CA ILE A 237 -3.62 11.25 -2.23
C ILE A 237 -3.15 10.70 -3.57
N LEU A 238 -1.91 11.01 -3.96
CA LEU A 238 -1.29 10.59 -5.20
C LEU A 238 -0.40 9.37 -4.90
N GLY A 239 -0.95 8.17 -5.11
CA GLY A 239 -0.28 6.91 -4.82
C GLY A 239 0.61 6.46 -5.97
N LEU A 240 1.87 6.14 -5.66
CA LEU A 240 2.89 5.63 -6.59
C LEU A 240 3.31 4.21 -6.21
N TYR A 241 3.67 3.40 -7.20
CA TYR A 241 4.27 2.09 -7.01
C TYR A 241 5.79 2.16 -7.26
N SER A 242 6.57 2.03 -6.19
CA SER A 242 8.04 2.15 -6.19
C SER A 242 8.81 0.89 -6.58
N ASN A 243 8.14 -0.11 -7.14
CA ASN A 243 8.73 -1.36 -7.62
C ASN A 243 9.28 -2.29 -6.52
N VAL A 244 9.97 -3.37 -6.91
CA VAL A 244 10.25 -4.56 -6.08
C VAL A 244 11.68 -4.69 -5.57
N LEU A 245 12.55 -3.72 -5.88
CA LEU A 245 13.90 -3.73 -5.31
C LEU A 245 13.82 -3.58 -3.80
N GLU A 246 14.78 -4.14 -3.09
CA GLU A 246 14.92 -3.89 -1.65
C GLU A 246 15.26 -2.42 -1.39
N ASP A 247 16.20 -1.86 -2.17
CA ASP A 247 16.51 -0.45 -2.23
C ASP A 247 17.25 -0.17 -3.55
N PRO A 248 17.15 1.04 -4.11
CA PRO A 248 16.20 2.10 -3.79
C PRO A 248 14.83 1.83 -4.44
N GLY A 249 13.82 2.63 -4.08
CA GLY A 249 12.57 2.70 -4.84
C GLY A 249 12.76 3.31 -6.22
N VAL A 250 11.96 2.84 -7.19
CA VAL A 250 12.04 3.25 -8.61
C VAL A 250 10.64 3.41 -9.20
N ILE A 251 10.38 4.57 -9.83
CA ILE A 251 9.08 4.86 -10.48
C ILE A 251 9.19 5.16 -11.98
N SER A 252 10.40 5.17 -12.54
CA SER A 252 10.68 5.53 -13.93
C SER A 252 11.76 4.62 -14.54
N ASP A 253 12.04 4.80 -15.83
CA ASP A 253 13.17 4.16 -16.51
C ASP A 253 14.55 4.68 -16.05
N GLN A 254 14.58 5.75 -15.25
CA GLN A 254 15.79 6.48 -14.83
C GLN A 254 16.77 6.70 -15.99
N SER A 255 16.30 7.37 -17.04
CA SER A 255 17.11 7.69 -18.25
C SER A 255 17.64 6.43 -18.95
N GLY A 256 16.80 5.39 -19.04
CA GLY A 256 17.12 4.12 -19.69
C GLY A 256 17.93 3.13 -18.85
N THR A 257 18.19 3.43 -17.57
CA THR A 257 18.81 2.47 -16.62
C THR A 257 17.94 1.23 -16.47
N TYR A 258 16.63 1.42 -16.35
CA TYR A 258 15.65 0.35 -16.17
C TYR A 258 14.78 0.16 -17.41
N LYS A 259 15.26 -0.66 -18.35
CA LYS A 259 14.59 -0.89 -19.66
C LYS A 259 13.19 -1.51 -19.58
N THR A 260 12.86 -2.14 -18.45
CA THR A 260 11.53 -2.71 -18.17
C THR A 260 10.50 -1.63 -17.79
N LEU A 261 10.99 -0.44 -17.41
CA LEU A 261 10.18 0.69 -16.95
C LEU A 261 10.10 1.78 -18.01
N ASP A 262 9.18 2.72 -17.81
CA ASP A 262 8.97 3.92 -18.64
C ASP A 262 8.57 5.11 -17.75
N SER A 263 8.19 6.24 -18.36
CA SER A 263 7.83 7.46 -17.63
C SER A 263 6.40 7.48 -17.06
N ARG A 264 5.60 6.42 -17.20
CA ARG A 264 4.14 6.52 -16.99
C ARG A 264 3.73 7.02 -15.61
N GLN A 265 4.48 6.68 -14.56
CA GLN A 265 4.17 7.13 -13.21
C GLN A 265 4.59 8.59 -12.97
N VAL A 266 5.64 9.05 -13.64
CA VAL A 266 6.04 10.47 -13.66
C VAL A 266 5.02 11.30 -14.45
N ASP A 267 4.53 10.75 -15.57
CA ASP A 267 3.48 11.36 -16.39
C ASP A 267 2.15 11.43 -15.62
N PHE A 268 1.78 10.36 -14.93
CA PHE A 268 0.66 10.31 -13.99
C PHE A 268 0.78 11.41 -12.94
N LEU A 269 1.89 11.45 -12.20
CA LEU A 269 2.07 12.40 -11.11
C LEU A 269 2.01 13.84 -11.62
N THR A 270 2.64 14.09 -12.78
CA THR A 270 2.59 15.40 -13.44
C THR A 270 1.16 15.78 -13.82
N ALA A 271 0.38 14.85 -14.39
CA ALA A 271 -1.01 15.08 -14.76
C ALA A 271 -1.89 15.38 -13.54
N ALA A 272 -1.77 14.58 -12.48
CA ALA A 272 -2.52 14.75 -11.24
C ALA A 272 -2.22 16.09 -10.56
N LEU A 273 -0.95 16.49 -10.49
CA LEU A 273 -0.54 17.79 -9.93
C LEU A 273 -1.01 18.96 -10.80
N LYS A 274 -1.01 18.82 -12.14
CA LYS A 274 -1.63 19.81 -13.03
C LYS A 274 -3.14 19.91 -12.80
N ARG A 275 -3.80 18.79 -12.53
CA ARG A 275 -5.24 18.75 -12.20
C ARG A 275 -5.56 19.44 -10.88
N VAL A 276 -4.71 19.33 -9.86
CA VAL A 276 -4.82 20.13 -8.62
C VAL A 276 -4.93 21.62 -8.94
N LYS A 277 -4.07 22.11 -9.83
CA LYS A 277 -4.07 23.51 -10.27
C LYS A 277 -5.29 23.87 -11.12
N SER A 278 -5.64 23.06 -12.11
CA SER A 278 -6.79 23.37 -13.00
C SER A 278 -8.13 23.38 -12.27
N ASP A 279 -8.26 22.53 -11.24
CA ASP A 279 -9.47 22.46 -10.43
C ASP A 279 -9.54 23.56 -9.37
N ASN A 280 -8.47 24.36 -9.20
CA ASN A 280 -8.26 25.25 -8.06
C ASN A 280 -8.48 24.51 -6.73
N PHE A 281 -7.95 23.29 -6.63
CA PHE A 281 -8.15 22.45 -5.45
C PHE A 281 -7.42 23.06 -4.25
N THR A 282 -8.17 23.39 -3.20
CA THR A 282 -7.66 24.04 -1.98
C THR A 282 -7.43 23.07 -0.81
N GLY A 283 -7.70 21.78 -1.01
CA GLY A 283 -7.46 20.75 -0.01
C GLY A 283 -6.00 20.30 0.05
N ALA A 284 -5.71 19.40 0.99
CA ALA A 284 -4.40 18.80 1.14
C ALA A 284 -4.05 17.91 -0.06
N VAL A 285 -2.78 17.93 -0.44
CA VAL A 285 -2.20 17.07 -1.48
C VAL A 285 -1.11 16.25 -0.84
N ILE A 286 -1.23 14.93 -0.88
CA ILE A 286 -0.28 14.00 -0.28
C ILE A 286 0.27 13.13 -1.39
N ILE A 287 1.58 12.91 -1.44
CA ILE A 287 2.17 11.86 -2.27
C ILE A 287 2.43 10.65 -1.38
N ALA A 288 1.98 9.47 -1.79
CA ALA A 288 2.23 8.22 -1.08
C ALA A 288 3.08 7.31 -1.95
N VAL A 289 4.20 6.83 -1.41
CA VAL A 289 5.14 5.94 -2.11
C VAL A 289 5.82 5.04 -1.08
N HIS A 290 5.85 3.72 -1.31
CA HIS A 290 6.29 2.77 -0.29
C HIS A 290 7.73 3.01 0.15
N HIS A 291 8.69 3.03 -0.78
CA HIS A 291 10.07 3.35 -0.46
C HIS A 291 10.21 4.83 -0.08
N PRO A 292 10.92 5.16 1.01
CA PRO A 292 11.06 6.53 1.45
C PRO A 292 12.08 7.30 0.60
N PRO A 293 11.76 8.55 0.20
CA PRO A 293 12.77 9.49 -0.28
C PRO A 293 13.90 9.72 0.72
N PHE A 294 13.55 9.79 2.01
CA PHE A 294 14.50 10.01 3.12
C PHE A 294 14.28 8.98 4.22
N THR A 295 15.35 8.35 4.69
CA THR A 295 15.35 7.51 5.89
C THR A 295 16.71 7.58 6.56
N GLY A 296 16.71 7.62 7.89
CA GLY A 296 17.89 7.42 8.75
C GLY A 296 17.96 6.00 9.32
N GLY A 297 17.11 5.08 8.84
CA GLY A 297 17.05 3.69 9.28
C GLY A 297 18.33 2.91 8.99
N SER A 298 18.65 1.94 9.85
CA SER A 298 19.87 1.13 9.76
C SER A 298 19.84 0.03 8.70
N VAL A 299 18.65 -0.39 8.29
CA VAL A 299 18.45 -1.50 7.34
C VAL A 299 18.33 -0.95 5.92
N HIS A 300 17.39 -0.04 5.69
CA HIS A 300 17.06 0.46 4.35
C HIS A 300 17.71 1.80 4.01
N GLY A 301 17.81 2.09 2.72
CA GLY A 301 18.33 3.33 2.14
C GLY A 301 17.24 4.33 1.73
N GLY A 302 17.63 5.59 1.55
CA GLY A 302 16.76 6.58 0.91
C GLY A 302 16.73 6.40 -0.61
N SER A 303 15.72 6.97 -1.26
CA SER A 303 15.52 6.84 -2.72
C SER A 303 15.71 8.18 -3.45
N PRO A 304 16.95 8.68 -3.60
CA PRO A 304 17.21 10.04 -4.13
C PRO A 304 16.78 10.22 -5.59
N GLN A 305 16.83 9.16 -6.41
CA GLN A 305 16.52 9.26 -7.84
C GLN A 305 15.01 9.24 -8.07
N MET A 306 14.28 8.44 -7.29
CA MET A 306 12.83 8.53 -7.20
C MET A 306 12.37 9.89 -6.67
N LEU A 307 13.08 10.45 -5.69
CA LEU A 307 12.81 11.82 -5.24
C LEU A 307 13.03 12.85 -6.36
N ALA A 308 14.07 12.68 -7.18
CA ALA A 308 14.32 13.55 -8.33
C ALA A 308 13.17 13.46 -9.36
N ASP A 309 12.64 12.26 -9.61
CA ASP A 309 11.46 12.06 -10.46
C ASP A 309 10.23 12.76 -9.89
N ILE A 310 9.94 12.60 -8.60
CA ILE A 310 8.84 13.28 -7.90
C ILE A 310 9.01 14.81 -8.00
N ASP A 311 10.21 15.32 -7.72
CA ASP A 311 10.53 16.74 -7.80
C ASP A 311 10.39 17.27 -9.23
N SER A 312 10.71 16.46 -10.25
CA SER A 312 10.55 16.83 -11.66
C SER A 312 9.07 17.03 -12.02
N ALA A 313 8.19 16.15 -11.55
CA ALA A 313 6.74 16.26 -11.73
C ALA A 313 6.18 17.50 -11.01
N CYS A 314 6.62 17.74 -9.76
CA CYS A 314 6.24 18.92 -8.98
C CYS A 314 6.64 20.22 -9.68
N LYS A 315 7.89 20.30 -10.16
CA LYS A 315 8.41 21.45 -10.93
C LYS A 315 7.63 21.65 -12.22
N SER A 316 7.35 20.58 -12.97
CA SER A 316 6.62 20.61 -14.24
C SER A 316 5.17 21.09 -14.06
N ALA A 317 4.51 20.70 -12.96
CA ALA A 317 3.16 21.15 -12.63
C ALA A 317 3.12 22.54 -11.98
N GLY A 318 4.22 22.97 -11.35
CA GLY A 318 4.26 24.16 -10.50
C GLY A 318 3.45 24.00 -9.21
N VAL A 319 3.31 22.76 -8.73
CA VAL A 319 2.56 22.39 -7.52
C VAL A 319 3.43 21.44 -6.70
N TRP A 320 3.53 21.69 -5.39
CA TRP A 320 4.22 20.82 -4.44
C TRP A 320 3.19 20.19 -3.49
N PRO A 321 3.44 18.97 -2.97
CA PRO A 321 2.54 18.37 -2.00
C PRO A 321 2.65 19.06 -0.64
N HIS A 322 1.63 18.86 0.19
CA HIS A 322 1.61 19.24 1.60
C HIS A 322 2.30 18.21 2.49
N ALA A 323 2.39 16.95 2.06
CA ALA A 323 3.15 15.90 2.74
C ALA A 323 3.53 14.75 1.81
N VAL A 324 4.54 13.98 2.19
CA VAL A 324 4.92 12.72 1.52
C VAL A 324 4.92 11.58 2.55
N PHE A 325 4.22 10.49 2.26
CA PHE A 325 4.10 9.32 3.14
C PHE A 325 4.76 8.09 2.52
N SER A 326 5.49 7.34 3.35
CA SER A 326 6.20 6.12 2.98
C SER A 326 6.18 5.08 4.09
N GLY A 327 6.47 3.82 3.74
CA GLY A 327 6.67 2.70 4.65
C GLY A 327 8.14 2.23 4.59
N HIS A 328 8.33 0.93 4.34
CA HIS A 328 9.58 0.21 4.02
C HIS A 328 10.57 0.13 5.17
N ALA A 329 10.99 1.27 5.69
CA ALA A 329 11.81 1.27 6.90
C ALA A 329 10.92 0.96 8.11
N HIS A 330 11.20 -0.18 8.77
CA HIS A 330 10.39 -0.73 9.86
C HIS A 330 10.44 0.09 11.17
N ASN A 331 10.10 1.37 11.12
CA ASN A 331 10.03 2.30 12.24
C ASN A 331 9.18 3.52 11.86
N TYR A 332 9.14 4.52 12.74
CA TYR A 332 8.57 5.83 12.45
C TYR A 332 9.66 6.88 12.33
N GLN A 333 9.57 7.75 11.32
CA GLN A 333 10.43 8.92 11.16
C GLN A 333 9.64 10.07 10.56
N ARG A 334 9.92 11.30 11.02
CA ARG A 334 9.40 12.52 10.42
C ARG A 334 10.54 13.46 10.08
N PHE A 335 10.64 13.80 8.81
CA PHE A 335 11.53 14.83 8.30
C PHE A 335 10.71 16.04 7.86
N THR A 336 11.32 17.23 7.90
CA THR A 336 10.80 18.42 7.22
C THR A 336 11.78 18.84 6.14
N ARG A 337 11.31 18.91 4.90
CA ARG A 337 12.04 19.48 3.77
C ARG A 337 11.53 20.88 3.47
N THR A 338 12.42 21.86 3.41
CA THR A 338 12.11 23.22 2.97
C THR A 338 12.47 23.41 1.51
N ILE A 339 11.50 23.80 0.69
CA ILE A 339 11.70 24.10 -0.74
C ILE A 339 10.89 25.34 -1.13
N ASN A 340 11.56 26.36 -1.67
CA ASN A 340 10.92 27.64 -2.04
C ASN A 340 10.05 28.24 -0.90
N ASN A 341 10.56 28.19 0.34
CA ASN A 341 9.88 28.57 1.58
C ASN A 341 8.67 27.71 1.99
N LEU A 342 8.30 26.69 1.21
CA LEU A 342 7.31 25.68 1.60
C LEU A 342 7.97 24.68 2.55
N GLN A 343 7.27 24.29 3.62
CA GLN A 343 7.70 23.26 4.55
C GLN A 343 6.88 22.00 4.31
N ILE A 344 7.54 20.94 3.84
CA ILE A 344 6.89 19.68 3.46
C ILE A 344 7.38 18.58 4.41
N PRO A 345 6.52 18.04 5.28
CA PRO A 345 6.85 16.85 6.03
C PRO A 345 6.93 15.61 5.14
N PHE A 346 8.00 14.84 5.34
CA PHE A 346 8.21 13.51 4.78
C PHE A 346 8.15 12.52 5.94
N LEU A 347 7.17 11.61 5.91
CA LEU A 347 6.95 10.65 6.98
C LEU A 347 7.23 9.23 6.49
N VAL A 348 8.02 8.52 7.30
CA VAL A 348 8.20 7.07 7.23
C VAL A 348 7.32 6.47 8.32
N ALA A 349 6.38 5.61 7.95
CA ALA A 349 5.45 4.93 8.83
C ALA A 349 5.40 3.44 8.48
N GLY A 350 6.55 2.76 8.54
CA GLY A 350 6.67 1.32 8.32
C GLY A 350 6.60 0.49 9.60
N SER A 351 5.93 1.00 10.63
CA SER A 351 5.82 0.35 11.95
C SER A 351 4.45 -0.32 12.13
N GLY A 352 3.86 -0.81 11.05
CA GLY A 352 2.50 -1.34 11.00
C GLY A 352 2.29 -2.74 11.60
N GLY A 353 3.36 -3.39 12.04
CA GLY A 353 3.30 -4.69 12.72
C GLY A 353 4.34 -5.69 12.24
N HIS A 354 5.01 -5.45 11.11
CA HIS A 354 6.10 -6.31 10.66
C HIS A 354 7.24 -6.35 11.68
N SER A 355 7.79 -7.53 11.94
CA SER A 355 8.80 -7.74 12.98
C SER A 355 10.11 -8.31 12.43
N PRO A 356 11.28 -7.78 12.85
CA PRO A 356 11.49 -6.79 13.90
C PRO A 356 11.36 -5.33 13.42
N LEU A 357 11.13 -4.41 14.37
CA LEU A 357 11.38 -2.98 14.14
C LEU A 357 12.87 -2.74 13.91
N SER A 358 13.17 -1.73 13.09
CA SER A 358 14.52 -1.35 12.68
C SER A 358 15.02 -0.12 13.44
N ASN A 359 16.28 -0.14 13.85
CA ASN A 359 16.94 1.00 14.50
C ASN A 359 17.26 2.13 13.52
N MET A 360 17.60 3.30 14.05
CA MET A 360 18.29 4.34 13.30
C MET A 360 19.78 3.99 13.17
N ARG A 361 20.45 4.49 12.12
CA ARG A 361 21.92 4.32 11.92
C ARG A 361 22.75 4.90 13.07
N SER A 362 22.21 5.90 13.75
CA SER A 362 22.80 6.53 14.92
C SER A 362 21.69 7.00 15.86
N ALA A 363 22.04 7.25 17.12
CA ALA A 363 21.17 7.95 18.05
C ALA A 363 21.21 9.46 17.73
N TYR A 364 20.13 9.97 17.14
CA TYR A 364 19.99 11.40 16.86
C TYR A 364 19.22 12.08 17.99
N ARG A 365 19.70 13.23 18.45
CA ARG A 365 18.90 14.15 19.26
C ARG A 365 18.05 15.01 18.32
N THR A 366 16.74 14.87 18.40
CA THR A 366 15.81 15.60 17.55
C THR A 366 15.38 16.95 18.16
N PRO A 367 15.10 17.97 17.34
CA PRO A 367 15.29 17.99 15.88
C PRO A 367 16.78 17.98 15.49
N TYR A 368 17.13 17.20 14.47
CA TYR A 368 18.49 17.05 13.94
C TYR A 368 18.58 17.63 12.52
N LYS A 369 19.30 18.74 12.37
CA LYS A 369 19.53 19.37 11.05
C LYS A 369 20.50 18.53 10.23
N ILE A 370 20.03 18.00 9.11
CA ILE A 370 20.83 17.22 8.17
C ILE A 370 21.59 18.19 7.26
N ASP A 371 20.88 19.18 6.72
CA ASP A 371 21.43 20.30 5.98
C ASP A 371 20.52 21.54 6.12
N ASN A 372 20.72 22.56 5.29
CA ASN A 372 19.95 23.81 5.32
C ASN A 372 18.49 23.66 4.87
N THR A 373 18.15 22.57 4.21
CA THR A 373 16.84 22.29 3.62
C THR A 373 16.15 21.08 4.24
N LEU A 374 16.86 20.20 4.94
CA LEU A 374 16.31 18.98 5.54
C LEU A 374 16.63 18.85 7.03
N THR A 375 15.59 18.60 7.83
CA THR A 375 15.69 18.33 9.27
C THR A 375 14.96 17.04 9.61
N LEU A 376 15.58 16.15 10.40
CA LEU A 376 14.90 15.03 11.07
C LEU A 376 14.24 15.58 12.34
N GLU A 377 12.91 15.64 12.34
CA GLU A 377 12.13 16.26 13.41
C GLU A 377 11.83 15.29 14.56
N ASN A 378 11.54 14.03 14.24
CA ASN A 378 11.26 13.01 15.24
C ASN A 378 11.42 11.60 14.65
N TYR A 379 11.58 10.59 15.52
CA TYR A 379 11.55 9.18 15.13
C TYR A 379 11.18 8.29 16.32
N ASN A 380 10.65 7.11 16.04
CA ASN A 380 10.39 6.06 17.02
C ASN A 380 10.78 4.70 16.44
N THR A 381 11.64 3.96 17.15
CA THR A 381 12.15 2.64 16.74
C THR A 381 11.75 1.52 17.69
N ILE A 382 10.95 1.82 18.72
CA ILE A 382 10.67 0.88 19.83
C ILE A 382 9.22 0.38 19.83
N GLU A 383 8.28 1.18 19.35
CA GLU A 383 6.86 0.85 19.35
C GLU A 383 6.29 0.70 17.93
N TYR A 384 5.41 -0.27 17.74
CA TYR A 384 4.52 -0.33 16.59
C TYR A 384 3.46 0.76 16.67
N GLY A 385 2.92 1.19 15.53
CA GLY A 385 1.96 2.28 15.49
C GLY A 385 1.41 2.56 14.11
N TYR A 386 0.67 3.65 13.99
CA TYR A 386 0.05 4.10 12.75
C TYR A 386 -0.10 5.62 12.76
N MET A 387 -0.26 6.20 11.57
CA MET A 387 -0.63 7.60 11.44
C MET A 387 -2.15 7.74 11.46
N ARG A 388 -2.65 8.69 12.25
CA ARG A 388 -3.99 9.24 12.13
C ARG A 388 -3.88 10.62 11.50
N VAL A 389 -4.55 10.82 10.37
CA VAL A 389 -4.45 12.03 9.56
C VAL A 389 -5.79 12.75 9.58
N VAL A 390 -5.78 14.02 9.94
CA VAL A 390 -6.95 14.88 10.11
C VAL A 390 -6.83 16.04 9.13
N VAL A 391 -7.81 16.19 8.24
CA VAL A 391 -7.78 17.24 7.20
C VAL A 391 -9.08 18.01 7.20
N ASN A 392 -8.97 19.33 7.23
CA ASN A 392 -10.10 20.25 7.04
C ASN A 392 -9.76 21.27 5.94
N ALA A 393 -10.60 22.31 5.80
CA ALA A 393 -10.43 23.31 4.75
C ALA A 393 -9.14 24.16 4.87
N THR A 394 -8.48 24.18 6.03
CA THR A 394 -7.33 25.06 6.28
C THR A 394 -6.07 24.32 6.73
N THR A 395 -6.20 23.11 7.26
CA THR A 395 -5.10 22.38 7.88
C THR A 395 -5.07 20.91 7.48
N LEU A 396 -3.85 20.40 7.28
CA LEU A 396 -3.50 18.98 7.32
C LEU A 396 -2.78 18.74 8.65
N ARG A 397 -3.31 17.88 9.51
CA ARG A 397 -2.65 17.42 10.74
C ARG A 397 -2.36 15.93 10.65
N ILE A 398 -1.14 15.56 10.99
CA ILE A 398 -0.65 14.18 10.95
C ILE A 398 -0.18 13.83 12.35
N GLU A 399 -0.75 12.77 12.91
CA GLU A 399 -0.50 12.31 14.27
C GLU A 399 0.05 10.87 14.20
N PHE A 400 1.16 10.57 14.88
CA PHE A 400 1.63 9.19 15.01
C PHE A 400 1.26 8.63 16.39
N HIS A 401 0.50 7.55 16.39
CA HIS A 401 -0.01 6.88 17.59
C HIS A 401 0.64 5.52 17.76
N THR A 402 1.04 5.18 19.00
CA THR A 402 1.61 3.86 19.29
C THR A 402 0.53 2.86 19.66
N ALA A 403 0.75 1.61 19.25
CA ALA A 403 -0.14 0.49 19.52
C ALA A 403 0.06 -0.11 20.92
N ALA A 404 1.14 0.25 21.63
CA ALA A 404 1.46 -0.30 22.95
C ALA A 404 0.56 0.23 24.10
N SER A 405 -0.19 1.32 23.87
CA SER A 405 -1.12 1.83 24.87
C SER A 405 -2.34 0.89 25.00
N THR A 406 -2.28 -0.03 25.97
CA THR A 406 -3.42 -0.87 26.37
C THR A 406 -4.49 -0.01 27.05
N GLY A 407 -5.29 0.70 26.26
CA GLY A 407 -6.38 1.55 26.75
C GLY A 407 -6.93 2.55 25.74
N VAL A 408 -7.92 3.32 26.17
CA VAL A 408 -8.60 4.40 25.41
C VAL A 408 -7.69 5.63 25.22
N GLY A 409 -6.42 5.58 25.64
CA GLY A 409 -5.47 6.69 25.45
C GLY A 409 -5.21 6.92 23.96
N LYS A 410 -5.60 8.08 23.44
CA LYS A 410 -5.44 8.48 22.03
C LYS A 410 -4.46 9.63 21.87
N THR A 411 -3.45 9.70 22.74
CA THR A 411 -2.43 10.74 22.67
C THR A 411 -1.35 10.32 21.68
N PRO A 412 -1.13 11.08 20.60
CA PRO A 412 -0.03 10.79 19.69
C PRO A 412 1.31 11.08 20.36
N ILE A 413 2.33 10.30 20.00
CA ILE A 413 3.71 10.53 20.48
C ILE A 413 4.46 11.53 19.60
N ASP A 414 3.93 11.81 18.40
CA ASP A 414 4.41 12.86 17.52
C ASP A 414 3.26 13.45 16.71
N SER A 415 3.35 14.74 16.38
CA SER A 415 2.37 15.36 15.51
C SER A 415 2.98 16.52 14.72
N VAL A 416 2.42 16.78 13.54
CA VAL A 416 2.74 17.94 12.71
C VAL A 416 1.46 18.48 12.09
N SER A 417 1.31 19.80 12.05
CA SER A 417 0.19 20.47 11.38
C SER A 417 0.71 21.43 10.32
N ILE A 418 0.11 21.40 9.14
CA ILE A 418 0.47 22.22 7.97
C ILE A 418 -0.72 23.10 7.64
N ASP A 419 -0.50 24.40 7.54
CA ASP A 419 -1.47 25.34 6.97
C ASP A 419 -1.49 25.17 5.43
N LEU A 420 -2.67 24.85 4.88
CA LEU A 420 -2.81 24.50 3.46
C LEU A 420 -2.58 25.68 2.52
N ALA A 421 -2.89 26.89 2.96
CA ALA A 421 -2.73 28.08 2.12
C ALA A 421 -1.25 28.50 2.00
N THR A 422 -0.48 28.32 3.07
CA THR A 422 0.89 28.83 3.18
C THR A 422 1.98 27.76 3.09
N HIS A 423 1.62 26.47 3.23
CA HIS A 423 2.56 25.36 3.39
C HIS A 423 3.53 25.56 4.57
N ILE A 424 3.10 26.25 5.63
CA ILE A 424 3.90 26.44 6.84
C ILE A 424 3.45 25.44 7.89
N ILE A 425 4.43 24.80 8.53
CA ILE A 425 4.19 23.94 9.68
C ILE A 425 3.90 24.85 10.88
N ALA A 426 2.74 24.64 11.52
CA ALA A 426 2.42 25.29 12.79
C ALA A 426 3.36 24.78 13.88
N GLY A 427 4.03 25.72 14.57
CA GLY A 427 5.00 25.44 15.64
C GLY A 427 4.37 25.06 16.98
#